data_AF-A0A954WX88-F1
#
_entry.id   AF-A0A954WX88-F1
#
_cell.length_a   1.000
_cell.length_b   1.000
_cell.length_c   1.000
_cell.angle_alpha   90.00
_cell.angle_beta   90.00
_cell.angle_gamma   90.00
#
_symmetry.space_group_name_H-M   'P 1'
#
loop_
_entity.id
_entity.type
_entity.pdbx_description
1 polymer ?
#
loop_
_entity_poly.entity_id
_entity_poly.type
_entity_poly.pdbx_seq_one_letter_code
_entity_poly.pdbx_strand_id
1 'polypeptide(L)'
;MATRIRKRIKLLRSSIEQLETRRLLAGTPYSDLVDSYAPVGYWRLSEPSGTTAIDEVAVSNGVYKNGVTLGASGVESGDTAASFDGVDDIVEVPHDAGYLAGNGTLAIWFQASTTSGRHGIFSKDSSGKDTGGHMSMMVDNGSLRLRSQSTTQSQDLYAGTAISPNTWHLAVVTWGSSGLALYVDGSQSATAPSWTTGLVGNYEPIVVGGLQWYSGNLVADRIDNPFAGQIDEVAIFNSVLSPTQIQMLYDTATGTPQNTPPVAVDDNASTAEDTLVTTANVLLNDSDGDGDTLFVSGFDAVSSQGGTVVSNGNGTFNYTPALNFNGSDSFTYDVSDGNGGTDTATVTI
;
A
#
# COMPACT_ATOMS: atom_id res chain seq x y z
N MET A 1 -1.35 -11.40 33.07
CA MET A 1 -2.02 -10.08 33.23
C MET A 1 -1.16 -8.91 32.72
N ALA A 2 0.05 -8.67 33.21
CA ALA A 2 0.90 -7.53 32.81
C ALA A 2 1.29 -7.48 31.31
N THR A 3 1.51 -8.63 30.66
CA THR A 3 1.86 -8.72 29.23
C THR A 3 0.69 -8.35 28.31
N ARG A 4 -0.54 -8.72 28.70
CA ARG A 4 -1.77 -8.39 27.96
C ARG A 4 -2.13 -6.90 28.07
N ILE A 5 -1.94 -6.29 29.25
CA ILE A 5 -2.12 -4.84 29.44
C ILE A 5 -1.11 -4.03 28.60
N ARG A 6 0.15 -4.48 28.48
CA ARG A 6 1.14 -3.81 27.61
C ARG A 6 0.79 -3.92 26.13
N LYS A 7 0.27 -5.08 25.67
CA LYS A 7 -0.19 -5.26 24.29
C LYS A 7 -1.38 -4.34 23.98
N ARG A 8 -2.32 -4.23 24.92
CA ARG A 8 -3.52 -3.37 24.84
C ARG A 8 -3.21 -1.87 24.84
N ILE A 9 -2.29 -1.41 25.72
CA ILE A 9 -1.81 -0.01 25.69
C ILE A 9 -1.11 0.30 24.37
N LYS A 10 -0.41 -0.67 23.77
CA LYS A 10 0.24 -0.49 22.47
C LYS A 10 -0.76 -0.40 21.32
N LEU A 11 -1.82 -1.22 21.32
CA LEU A 11 -2.90 -1.19 20.32
C LEU A 11 -3.75 0.08 20.42
N LEU A 12 -4.20 0.45 21.63
CA LEU A 12 -4.95 1.70 21.85
C LEU A 12 -4.12 2.93 21.48
N ARG A 13 -2.82 2.96 21.80
CA ARG A 13 -1.94 4.03 21.34
C ARG A 13 -1.81 4.05 19.82
N SER A 14 -1.68 2.90 19.17
CA SER A 14 -1.60 2.80 17.71
C SER A 14 -2.89 3.28 17.03
N SER A 15 -4.06 2.95 17.58
CA SER A 15 -5.36 3.34 17.02
C SER A 15 -5.65 4.84 17.25
N ILE A 16 -5.30 5.37 18.42
CA ILE A 16 -5.36 6.82 18.69
C ILE A 16 -4.36 7.60 17.82
N GLU A 17 -3.14 7.11 17.66
CA GLU A 17 -2.12 7.74 16.81
C GLU A 17 -2.53 7.72 15.33
N GLN A 18 -3.20 6.65 14.87
CA GLN A 18 -3.83 6.63 13.55
C GLN A 18 -4.99 7.64 13.46
N LEU A 19 -5.91 7.69 14.43
CA LEU A 19 -7.02 8.65 14.43
C LEU A 19 -6.54 10.11 14.50
N GLU A 20 -5.51 10.41 15.29
CA GLU A 20 -4.90 11.75 15.37
C GLU A 20 -4.19 12.12 14.06
N THR A 21 -3.44 11.18 13.46
CA THR A 21 -2.80 11.37 12.15
C THR A 21 -3.84 11.62 11.06
N ARG A 22 -4.95 10.87 11.04
CA ARG A 22 -6.02 11.02 10.04
C ARG A 22 -6.80 12.32 10.22
N ARG A 23 -7.11 12.71 11.47
CA ARG A 23 -7.75 14.00 11.78
C ARG A 23 -6.86 15.20 11.42
N LEU A 24 -5.54 15.06 11.47
CA LEU A 24 -4.59 16.08 11.03
C LEU A 24 -4.52 16.19 9.49
N LEU A 25 -4.88 15.13 8.76
CA LEU A 25 -4.70 15.03 7.31
C LEU A 25 -5.94 15.35 6.46
N ALA A 26 -7.13 15.49 7.05
CA ALA A 26 -8.32 15.89 6.30
C ALA A 26 -8.15 17.27 5.64
N GLY A 27 -8.10 17.32 4.31
CA GLY A 27 -7.84 18.53 3.53
C GLY A 27 -6.36 18.91 3.42
N THR A 28 -5.45 18.00 3.79
CA THR A 28 -4.01 18.16 3.52
C THR A 28 -3.74 17.90 2.04
N PRO A 29 -2.99 18.76 1.34
CA PRO A 29 -2.51 18.50 -0.01
C PRO A 29 -1.80 17.14 -0.10
N TYR A 30 -1.93 16.43 -1.22
CA TYR A 30 -1.26 15.14 -1.37
C TYR A 30 0.26 15.23 -1.19
N SER A 31 0.88 16.31 -1.67
CA SER A 31 2.31 16.56 -1.50
C SER A 31 2.75 16.66 -0.04
N ASP A 32 1.99 17.39 0.79
CA ASP A 32 2.23 17.48 2.24
C ASP A 32 2.11 16.09 2.91
N LEU A 33 1.17 15.24 2.44
CA LEU A 33 1.03 13.87 2.93
C LEU A 33 2.23 13.01 2.54
N VAL A 34 2.66 13.07 1.28
CA VAL A 34 3.85 12.37 0.80
C VAL A 34 5.07 12.77 1.63
N ASP A 35 5.30 14.07 1.82
CA ASP A 35 6.40 14.61 2.63
C ASP A 35 6.36 14.13 4.08
N SER A 36 5.17 13.99 4.67
CA SER A 36 5.01 13.46 6.04
C SER A 36 5.51 12.03 6.20
N TYR A 37 5.61 11.27 5.10
CA TYR A 37 6.16 9.93 5.07
C TYR A 37 7.67 9.89 4.73
N ALA A 38 8.31 11.06 4.61
CA ALA A 38 9.74 11.23 4.39
C ALA A 38 10.28 10.43 3.19
N PRO A 39 9.84 10.76 1.96
CA PRO A 39 10.38 10.15 0.75
C PRO A 39 11.89 10.43 0.65
N VAL A 40 12.60 9.52 0.00
CA VAL A 40 14.00 9.72 -0.38
C VAL A 40 14.13 10.35 -1.76
N GLY A 41 13.11 10.26 -2.60
CA GLY A 41 13.00 10.98 -3.86
C GLY A 41 11.53 11.18 -4.24
N TYR A 42 11.19 12.37 -4.71
CA TYR A 42 9.81 12.75 -4.99
C TYR A 42 9.70 13.67 -6.20
N TRP A 43 9.22 13.12 -7.31
CA TRP A 43 9.00 13.84 -8.56
C TRP A 43 7.50 14.01 -8.79
N ARG A 44 6.99 15.21 -8.54
CA ARG A 44 5.59 15.56 -8.82
C ARG A 44 5.28 15.49 -10.33
N LEU A 45 6.32 15.77 -11.14
CA LEU A 45 6.29 15.86 -12.60
C LEU A 45 5.48 17.08 -13.08
N SER A 46 5.96 17.78 -14.11
CA SER A 46 5.31 19.00 -14.63
C SER A 46 5.20 20.19 -13.65
N GLU A 47 5.72 20.07 -12.42
CA GLU A 47 5.76 21.15 -11.43
C GLU A 47 7.19 21.61 -11.06
N PRO A 48 7.53 22.91 -11.20
CA PRO A 48 6.85 23.91 -12.01
C PRO A 48 7.08 23.66 -13.51
N SER A 49 6.02 23.84 -14.29
CA SER A 49 5.97 23.54 -15.73
C SER A 49 7.14 24.11 -16.54
N GLY A 50 7.60 23.33 -17.52
CA GLY A 50 8.62 23.76 -18.49
C GLY A 50 10.08 23.62 -18.05
N THR A 51 10.38 22.79 -17.05
CA THR A 51 11.73 22.55 -16.51
C THR A 51 12.11 21.05 -16.54
N THR A 52 13.19 20.65 -15.87
CA THR A 52 13.53 19.23 -15.59
C THR A 52 12.50 18.60 -14.64
N ALA A 53 12.45 17.27 -14.54
CA ALA A 53 11.64 16.62 -13.50
C ALA A 53 12.28 16.92 -12.14
N ILE A 54 11.70 17.84 -11.38
CA ILE A 54 12.27 18.28 -10.10
C ILE A 54 12.01 17.22 -9.04
N ASP A 55 13.07 16.94 -8.27
CA ASP A 55 12.99 16.15 -7.05
C ASP A 55 12.78 17.11 -5.86
N GLU A 56 11.60 17.08 -5.24
CA GLU A 56 11.24 17.96 -4.11
C GLU A 56 12.02 17.62 -2.82
N VAL A 57 12.63 16.44 -2.75
CA VAL A 57 13.56 16.06 -1.65
C VAL A 57 14.96 16.65 -1.88
N ALA A 58 15.22 17.19 -3.09
CA ALA A 58 16.45 17.86 -3.51
C ALA A 58 17.73 17.00 -3.53
N VAL A 59 17.62 15.71 -3.87
CA VAL A 59 18.77 14.80 -4.02
C VAL A 59 19.31 14.85 -5.44
N SER A 60 18.45 14.66 -6.45
CA SER A 60 18.79 14.88 -7.86
C SER A 60 17.57 14.98 -8.78
N ASN A 61 17.57 15.98 -9.67
CA ASN A 61 16.50 16.14 -10.65
C ASN A 61 16.59 15.09 -11.76
N GLY A 62 15.43 14.61 -12.21
CA GLY A 62 15.30 13.82 -13.43
C GLY A 62 15.30 14.67 -14.70
N VAL A 63 15.50 14.04 -15.84
CA VAL A 63 15.57 14.70 -17.15
C VAL A 63 14.50 14.12 -18.06
N TYR A 64 13.61 14.99 -18.54
CA TYR A 64 12.66 14.66 -19.61
C TYR A 64 13.41 14.41 -20.93
N LYS A 65 13.08 13.33 -21.64
CA LYS A 65 13.68 12.96 -22.93
C LYS A 65 12.61 12.77 -24.01
N ASN A 66 13.07 12.84 -25.25
CA ASN A 66 12.40 12.36 -26.47
C ASN A 66 11.02 12.93 -26.84
N GLY A 67 10.45 13.83 -26.05
CA GLY A 67 9.17 14.44 -26.42
C GLY A 67 8.17 14.61 -25.29
N VAL A 68 8.50 14.13 -24.07
CA VAL A 68 7.64 14.28 -22.89
C VAL A 68 7.09 15.71 -22.81
N THR A 69 5.76 15.82 -22.85
CA THR A 69 5.06 17.10 -22.76
C THR A 69 4.53 17.32 -21.34
N LEU A 70 4.48 18.59 -20.91
CA LEU A 70 4.11 18.99 -19.55
C LEU A 70 2.83 19.81 -19.58
N GLY A 71 2.10 19.84 -18.47
CA GLY A 71 0.91 20.66 -18.29
C GLY A 71 -0.42 19.97 -18.61
N ALA A 72 -0.42 18.64 -18.78
CA ALA A 72 -1.68 17.88 -18.79
C ALA A 72 -2.32 17.91 -17.40
N SER A 73 -3.64 17.75 -17.27
CA SER A 73 -4.28 17.68 -15.95
C SER A 73 -3.70 16.53 -15.11
N GLY A 74 -3.27 16.84 -13.89
CA GLY A 74 -2.75 15.87 -12.94
C GLY A 74 -3.81 15.01 -12.27
N VAL A 75 -3.38 14.19 -11.32
CA VAL A 75 -4.29 13.38 -10.48
C VAL A 75 -5.11 14.27 -9.54
N GLU A 76 -4.47 15.27 -8.94
CA GLU A 76 -5.14 16.24 -8.07
C GLU A 76 -5.82 17.35 -8.89
N SER A 77 -6.93 17.88 -8.37
CA SER A 77 -7.64 18.96 -9.04
C SER A 77 -6.80 20.24 -9.05
N GLY A 78 -6.41 20.68 -10.25
CA GLY A 78 -5.60 21.89 -10.44
C GLY A 78 -4.09 21.62 -10.53
N ASP A 79 -3.66 20.36 -10.39
CA ASP A 79 -2.29 19.91 -10.61
C ASP A 79 -2.04 19.57 -12.09
N THR A 80 -0.79 19.35 -12.45
CA THR A 80 -0.35 18.97 -13.79
C THR A 80 0.54 17.74 -13.81
N ALA A 81 0.39 16.91 -14.84
CA ALA A 81 1.19 15.71 -15.06
C ALA A 81 2.07 15.80 -16.32
N ALA A 82 3.04 14.87 -16.42
CA ALA A 82 3.79 14.62 -17.63
C ALA A 82 3.05 13.65 -18.56
N SER A 83 3.07 13.92 -19.88
CA SER A 83 2.46 13.09 -20.92
C SER A 83 3.51 12.40 -21.78
N PHE A 84 3.24 11.15 -22.10
CA PHE A 84 4.11 10.21 -22.82
C PHE A 84 3.35 9.64 -24.03
N ASP A 85 3.98 9.63 -25.20
CA ASP A 85 3.34 9.32 -26.48
C ASP A 85 3.31 7.83 -26.87
N GLY A 86 3.96 6.97 -26.09
CA GLY A 86 4.05 5.53 -26.37
C GLY A 86 5.09 5.14 -27.40
N VAL A 87 6.10 5.98 -27.66
CA VAL A 87 7.18 5.70 -28.61
C VAL A 87 8.53 5.55 -27.89
N ASP A 88 9.05 6.63 -27.31
CA ASP A 88 10.35 6.65 -26.63
C ASP A 88 10.47 7.72 -25.53
N ASP A 89 9.34 8.33 -25.16
CA ASP A 89 9.23 9.30 -24.07
C ASP A 89 9.60 8.67 -22.71
N ILE A 90 10.56 9.28 -22.02
CA ILE A 90 10.95 8.87 -20.66
C ILE A 90 11.32 10.06 -19.79
N VAL A 91 11.24 9.85 -18.47
CA VAL A 91 12.00 10.60 -17.48
C VAL A 91 13.18 9.74 -17.04
N GLU A 92 14.39 10.24 -17.30
CA GLU A 92 15.63 9.64 -16.82
C GLU A 92 15.97 10.25 -15.46
N VAL A 93 15.88 9.46 -14.41
CA VAL A 93 16.19 9.88 -13.03
C VAL A 93 17.57 9.36 -12.66
N PRO A 94 18.51 10.22 -12.25
CA PRO A 94 19.84 9.80 -11.82
C PRO A 94 19.77 8.76 -10.70
N HIS A 95 20.69 7.80 -10.71
CA HIS A 95 20.77 6.85 -9.61
C HIS A 95 21.38 7.49 -8.37
N ASP A 96 20.62 7.50 -7.28
CA ASP A 96 21.18 7.57 -5.94
C ASP A 96 21.08 6.20 -5.26
N ALA A 97 22.17 5.77 -4.62
CA ALA A 97 22.23 4.52 -3.88
C ALA A 97 21.19 4.47 -2.75
N GLY A 98 20.74 5.62 -2.26
CA GLY A 98 19.72 5.76 -1.22
C GLY A 98 18.29 5.41 -1.66
N TYR A 99 17.95 5.49 -2.95
CA TYR A 99 16.56 5.31 -3.40
C TYR A 99 16.03 3.90 -3.17
N LEU A 100 16.85 2.87 -3.38
CA LEU A 100 16.39 1.48 -3.40
C LEU A 100 17.23 0.57 -2.48
N ALA A 101 17.78 1.15 -1.39
CA ALA A 101 18.56 0.43 -0.39
C ALA A 101 17.67 -0.20 0.70
N GLY A 102 17.89 -1.48 1.00
CA GLY A 102 17.21 -2.17 2.10
C GLY A 102 15.73 -2.40 1.83
N ASN A 103 14.87 -1.88 2.72
CA ASN A 103 13.41 -1.92 2.57
C ASN A 103 12.92 -0.65 1.88
N GLY A 104 11.76 -0.69 1.26
CA GLY A 104 11.20 0.54 0.69
C GLY A 104 9.84 0.40 0.05
N THR A 105 9.40 1.52 -0.50
CA THR A 105 8.13 1.68 -1.20
C THR A 105 8.35 2.55 -2.44
N LEU A 106 7.71 2.19 -3.55
CA LEU A 106 7.57 3.02 -4.74
C LEU A 106 6.08 3.24 -4.95
N ALA A 107 5.66 4.50 -5.02
CA ALA A 107 4.31 4.92 -5.34
C ALA A 107 4.33 5.78 -6.61
N ILE A 108 3.45 5.48 -7.57
CA ILE A 108 3.34 6.20 -8.85
C ILE A 108 1.88 6.34 -9.21
N TRP A 109 1.46 7.56 -9.56
CA TRP A 109 0.19 7.79 -10.24
C TRP A 109 0.37 7.71 -11.75
N PHE A 110 -0.52 6.99 -12.41
CA PHE A 110 -0.49 6.88 -13.86
C PHE A 110 -1.91 6.81 -14.45
N GLN A 111 -2.03 7.27 -15.68
CA GLN A 111 -3.21 7.15 -16.50
C GLN A 111 -2.79 6.61 -17.87
N ALA A 112 -3.01 5.32 -18.12
CA ALA A 112 -2.63 4.69 -19.39
C ALA A 112 -3.67 5.00 -20.49
N SER A 113 -3.25 5.51 -21.64
CA SER A 113 -4.17 5.76 -22.77
C SER A 113 -4.70 4.47 -23.40
N THR A 114 -3.95 3.38 -23.26
CA THR A 114 -4.33 2.04 -23.70
C THR A 114 -3.81 1.02 -22.69
N THR A 115 -4.50 -0.10 -22.58
CA THR A 115 -4.12 -1.21 -21.71
C THR A 115 -3.86 -2.51 -22.49
N SER A 116 -3.94 -2.47 -23.82
CA SER A 116 -3.62 -3.59 -24.70
C SER A 116 -2.13 -3.69 -24.94
N GLY A 117 -1.55 -4.90 -24.84
CA GLY A 117 -0.10 -5.09 -24.95
C GLY A 117 0.61 -4.70 -23.66
N ARG A 118 1.89 -4.31 -23.78
CA ARG A 118 2.75 -3.96 -22.64
C ARG A 118 3.16 -2.49 -22.69
N HIS A 119 3.02 -1.81 -21.57
CA HIS A 119 3.33 -0.38 -21.39
C HIS A 119 4.08 -0.20 -20.08
N GLY A 120 5.37 0.10 -20.15
CA GLY A 120 6.27 0.22 -19.01
C GLY A 120 6.07 1.53 -18.28
N ILE A 121 5.76 1.48 -16.99
CA ILE A 121 5.57 2.67 -16.17
C ILE A 121 6.89 3.07 -15.50
N PHE A 122 7.60 2.08 -14.96
CA PHE A 122 8.82 2.28 -14.21
C PHE A 122 9.79 1.13 -14.46
N SER A 123 11.08 1.43 -14.48
CA SER A 123 12.12 0.42 -14.34
C SER A 123 13.36 0.93 -13.61
N LYS A 124 13.97 0.02 -12.86
CA LYS A 124 15.35 0.13 -12.40
C LYS A 124 16.08 -1.14 -12.81
N ASP A 125 17.00 -0.98 -13.75
CA ASP A 125 17.98 -2.01 -14.04
C ASP A 125 19.16 -1.88 -13.08
N SER A 126 19.59 -3.01 -12.50
CA SER A 126 20.86 -3.10 -11.76
C SER A 126 21.74 -4.23 -12.29
N SER A 127 21.37 -4.85 -13.41
CA SER A 127 21.99 -6.09 -13.90
C SER A 127 23.32 -5.88 -14.62
N GLY A 128 23.73 -4.63 -14.88
CA GLY A 128 24.91 -4.20 -15.61
C GLY A 128 26.30 -4.66 -15.12
N LYS A 129 26.41 -5.75 -14.34
CA LYS A 129 27.59 -6.62 -14.12
C LYS A 129 27.22 -7.84 -13.25
N ASP A 130 26.42 -8.76 -13.81
CA ASP A 130 26.33 -10.18 -13.43
C ASP A 130 25.89 -10.56 -12.00
N THR A 131 25.42 -9.62 -11.15
CA THR A 131 24.83 -9.96 -9.83
C THR A 131 23.68 -9.05 -9.35
N GLY A 132 23.25 -8.07 -10.13
CA GLY A 132 22.24 -7.09 -9.67
C GLY A 132 20.81 -7.44 -10.05
N GLY A 133 19.88 -6.79 -9.37
CA GLY A 133 18.45 -7.00 -9.54
C GLY A 133 17.81 -6.06 -10.56
N HIS A 134 16.67 -6.43 -11.11
CA HIS A 134 15.83 -5.57 -11.96
C HIS A 134 14.44 -5.47 -11.36
N MET A 135 13.93 -4.25 -11.23
CA MET A 135 12.53 -4.04 -10.90
C MET A 135 11.87 -3.32 -12.06
N SER A 136 10.72 -3.82 -12.51
CA SER A 136 9.89 -3.13 -13.50
C SER A 136 8.42 -3.18 -13.13
N MET A 137 7.72 -2.10 -13.47
CA MET A 137 6.28 -1.98 -13.33
C MET A 137 5.71 -1.62 -14.69
N MET A 138 4.64 -2.29 -15.09
CA MET A 138 4.03 -2.12 -16.42
C MET A 138 2.54 -2.46 -16.39
N VAL A 139 1.77 -1.88 -17.31
CA VAL A 139 0.47 -2.44 -17.69
C VAL A 139 0.73 -3.56 -18.70
N ASP A 140 0.27 -4.79 -18.42
CA ASP A 140 0.37 -5.96 -19.30
C ASP A 140 -1.04 -6.52 -19.55
N ASN A 141 -1.58 -6.23 -20.74
CA ASN A 141 -2.89 -6.70 -21.20
C ASN A 141 -4.03 -6.46 -20.18
N GLY A 142 -4.14 -5.22 -19.68
CA GLY A 142 -5.19 -4.82 -18.75
C GLY A 142 -4.89 -5.04 -17.27
N SER A 143 -3.80 -5.71 -16.91
CA SER A 143 -3.39 -5.89 -15.51
C SER A 143 -2.12 -5.09 -15.21
N LEU A 144 -2.03 -4.52 -14.01
CA LEU A 144 -0.76 -4.00 -13.53
C LEU A 144 0.15 -5.17 -13.16
N ARG A 145 1.35 -5.18 -13.71
CA ARG A 145 2.37 -6.19 -13.46
C ARG A 145 3.59 -5.54 -12.82
N LEU A 146 4.02 -6.10 -11.70
CA LEU A 146 5.33 -5.87 -11.13
C LEU A 146 6.22 -7.08 -11.43
N ARG A 147 7.42 -6.83 -11.95
CA ARG A 147 8.46 -7.83 -12.09
C ARG A 147 9.67 -7.48 -11.24
N SER A 148 10.16 -8.46 -10.49
CA SER A 148 11.41 -8.41 -9.74
C SER A 148 12.31 -9.56 -10.19
N GLN A 149 13.54 -9.26 -10.59
CA GLN A 149 14.47 -10.23 -11.16
C GLN A 149 15.88 -10.08 -10.55
N SER A 150 16.64 -11.17 -10.50
CA SER A 150 18.10 -11.24 -10.34
C SER A 150 18.65 -12.21 -11.39
N THR A 151 19.93 -12.53 -11.26
CA THR A 151 20.61 -13.55 -12.07
C THR A 151 20.08 -14.96 -11.90
N THR A 152 19.42 -15.30 -10.78
CA THR A 152 18.97 -16.68 -10.51
C THR A 152 17.46 -16.80 -10.31
N GLN A 153 16.75 -15.69 -10.11
CA GLN A 153 15.32 -15.71 -9.83
C GLN A 153 14.59 -14.56 -10.54
N SER A 154 13.41 -14.83 -11.08
CA SER A 154 12.47 -13.81 -11.55
C SER A 154 11.11 -14.09 -10.92
N GLN A 155 10.40 -13.03 -10.56
CA GLN A 155 9.10 -13.08 -9.96
C GLN A 155 8.21 -12.01 -10.59
N ASP A 156 6.99 -12.40 -10.90
CA ASP A 156 5.95 -11.52 -11.39
C ASP A 156 4.78 -11.51 -10.40
N LEU A 157 4.29 -10.31 -10.08
CA LEU A 157 3.01 -10.09 -9.42
C LEU A 157 2.08 -9.40 -10.41
N TYR A 158 0.85 -9.89 -10.48
CA TYR A 158 -0.22 -9.29 -11.29
C TYR A 158 -1.30 -8.77 -10.35
N ALA A 159 -1.78 -7.56 -10.61
CA ALA A 159 -2.93 -7.04 -9.90
C ALA A 159 -4.19 -7.84 -10.27
N GLY A 160 -5.00 -8.16 -9.26
CA GLY A 160 -6.33 -8.72 -9.44
C GLY A 160 -7.35 -7.70 -9.98
N THR A 161 -7.09 -6.40 -9.78
CA THR A 161 -7.89 -5.31 -10.33
C THR A 161 -7.39 -4.96 -11.73
N ALA A 162 -8.32 -4.84 -12.68
CA ALA A 162 -8.01 -4.41 -14.03
C ALA A 162 -7.72 -2.90 -14.07
N ILE A 163 -6.70 -2.52 -14.82
CA ILE A 163 -6.40 -1.13 -15.15
C ILE A 163 -7.34 -0.67 -16.26
N SER A 164 -8.01 0.45 -16.04
CA SER A 164 -8.91 1.04 -17.01
C SER A 164 -8.15 2.10 -17.83
N PRO A 165 -8.31 2.12 -19.17
CA PRO A 165 -7.69 3.15 -19.98
C PRO A 165 -8.26 4.54 -19.64
N ASN A 166 -7.43 5.57 -19.71
CA ASN A 166 -7.76 6.97 -19.44
C ASN A 166 -8.40 7.20 -18.05
N THR A 167 -8.02 6.38 -17.07
CA THR A 167 -8.39 6.52 -15.66
C THR A 167 -7.11 6.61 -14.82
N TRP A 168 -7.06 7.54 -13.87
CA TRP A 168 -5.96 7.63 -12.91
C TRP A 168 -5.98 6.42 -11.98
N HIS A 169 -4.83 5.79 -11.82
CA HIS A 169 -4.61 4.69 -10.89
C HIS A 169 -3.36 4.95 -10.06
N LEU A 170 -3.42 4.57 -8.78
CA LEU A 170 -2.24 4.55 -7.91
C LEU A 170 -1.64 3.16 -7.94
N ALA A 171 -0.42 3.04 -8.45
CA ALA A 171 0.38 1.82 -8.34
C ALA A 171 1.38 1.96 -7.21
N VAL A 172 1.35 1.02 -6.25
CA VAL A 172 2.35 0.96 -5.18
C VAL A 172 2.98 -0.42 -5.10
N VAL A 173 4.30 -0.46 -4.99
CA VAL A 173 5.02 -1.66 -4.58
C VAL A 173 5.77 -1.38 -3.28
N THR A 174 5.66 -2.31 -2.34
CA THR A 174 6.52 -2.35 -1.15
C THR A 174 7.46 -3.55 -1.22
N TRP A 175 8.67 -3.40 -0.69
CA TRP A 175 9.64 -4.49 -0.56
C TRP A 175 10.34 -4.46 0.79
N GLY A 176 10.65 -5.63 1.32
CA GLY A 176 11.43 -5.74 2.54
C GLY A 176 11.44 -7.14 3.13
N SER A 177 11.61 -7.24 4.44
CA SER A 177 11.66 -8.51 5.17
C SER A 177 10.40 -9.38 5.03
N SER A 178 9.26 -8.76 4.73
CA SER A 178 7.98 -9.45 4.51
C SER A 178 7.76 -9.89 3.05
N GLY A 179 8.72 -9.60 2.16
CA GLY A 179 8.64 -9.89 0.73
C GLY A 179 8.16 -8.69 -0.10
N LEU A 180 7.45 -8.97 -1.20
CA LEU A 180 6.82 -7.96 -2.06
C LEU A 180 5.33 -7.88 -1.77
N ALA A 181 4.78 -6.67 -1.83
CA ALA A 181 3.34 -6.46 -1.96
C ALA A 181 3.05 -5.39 -3.02
N LEU A 182 2.15 -5.71 -3.94
CA LEU A 182 1.64 -4.85 -4.99
C LEU A 182 0.26 -4.35 -4.57
N TYR A 183 0.05 -3.04 -4.63
CA TYR A 183 -1.21 -2.38 -4.35
C TYR A 183 -1.67 -1.63 -5.60
N VAL A 184 -2.99 -1.58 -5.79
CA VAL A 184 -3.65 -0.78 -6.80
C VAL A 184 -4.76 -0.01 -6.11
N ASP A 185 -4.79 1.30 -6.29
CA ASP A 185 -5.84 2.19 -5.79
C ASP A 185 -6.06 2.04 -4.27
N GLY A 186 -4.96 2.07 -3.51
CA GLY A 186 -4.94 1.93 -2.05
C GLY A 186 -5.02 0.48 -1.54
N SER A 187 -5.56 -0.44 -2.33
CA SER A 187 -5.84 -1.82 -1.93
C SER A 187 -4.72 -2.80 -2.30
N GLN A 188 -4.37 -3.70 -1.37
CA GLN A 188 -3.37 -4.75 -1.64
C GLN A 188 -3.92 -5.76 -2.66
N SER A 189 -3.24 -5.90 -3.79
CA SER A 189 -3.69 -6.72 -4.92
C SER A 189 -2.97 -8.07 -4.99
N ALA A 190 -1.67 -8.11 -4.72
CA ALA A 190 -0.87 -9.33 -4.76
C ALA A 190 0.34 -9.26 -3.84
N THR A 191 0.82 -10.41 -3.38
CA THR A 191 2.02 -10.51 -2.53
C THR A 191 2.92 -11.67 -2.95
N ALA A 192 4.18 -11.56 -2.56
CA ALA A 192 5.14 -12.65 -2.63
C ALA A 192 5.97 -12.70 -1.35
N PRO A 193 6.29 -13.89 -0.82
CA PRO A 193 6.97 -14.05 0.47
C PRO A 193 8.45 -13.65 0.45
N SER A 194 9.01 -13.40 -0.74
CA SER A 194 10.39 -13.01 -0.94
C SER A 194 10.43 -11.93 -2.02
N TRP A 195 11.47 -11.11 -2.01
CA TRP A 195 11.77 -10.21 -3.11
C TRP A 195 13.22 -10.39 -3.52
N THR A 196 13.50 -10.07 -4.77
CA THR A 196 14.83 -10.26 -5.30
C THR A 196 15.70 -9.04 -5.02
N THR A 197 16.60 -9.15 -4.04
CA THR A 197 17.52 -8.07 -3.66
C THR A 197 18.53 -7.74 -4.77
N GLY A 198 19.18 -6.57 -4.70
CA GLY A 198 20.27 -6.20 -5.62
C GLY A 198 20.02 -4.95 -6.44
N LEU A 199 19.02 -4.14 -6.10
CA LEU A 199 18.71 -2.87 -6.77
C LEU A 199 19.71 -1.74 -6.49
N VAL A 200 20.57 -1.93 -5.50
CA VAL A 200 21.68 -1.02 -5.13
C VAL A 200 22.87 -1.18 -6.09
N GLY A 201 22.84 -2.21 -6.95
CA GLY A 201 24.01 -2.72 -7.64
C GLY A 201 24.30 -2.08 -8.99
N ASN A 202 24.43 -0.75 -9.10
CA ASN A 202 25.16 -0.01 -10.15
C ASN A 202 24.70 1.47 -10.18
N TYR A 203 25.23 2.24 -11.13
CA TYR A 203 24.90 3.66 -11.34
C TYR A 203 23.83 3.89 -12.42
N GLU A 204 23.08 2.85 -12.80
CA GLU A 204 22.09 2.95 -13.89
C GLU A 204 20.86 3.75 -13.44
N PRO A 205 20.33 4.62 -14.30
CA PRO A 205 19.23 5.50 -13.94
C PRO A 205 17.96 4.71 -13.59
N ILE A 206 17.11 5.36 -12.83
CA ILE A 206 15.69 5.01 -12.77
C ILE A 206 15.05 5.56 -14.04
N VAL A 207 14.16 4.78 -14.67
CA VAL A 207 13.41 5.19 -15.86
C VAL A 207 11.93 5.19 -15.54
N VAL A 208 11.26 6.31 -15.82
CA VAL A 208 9.80 6.45 -15.77
C VAL A 208 9.28 6.66 -17.19
N GLY A 209 8.19 5.99 -17.56
CA GLY A 209 7.61 6.04 -18.92
C GLY A 209 8.10 4.96 -19.88
N GLY A 210 8.86 3.96 -19.40
CA GLY A 210 9.25 2.81 -20.20
C GLY A 210 10.01 1.76 -19.39
N LEU A 211 10.33 0.62 -20.03
CA LEU A 211 11.20 -0.39 -19.45
C LEU A 211 12.59 -0.31 -20.06
N GLN A 212 13.60 -0.30 -19.20
CA GLN A 212 14.99 -0.41 -19.60
C GLN A 212 15.57 -1.75 -19.11
N TRP A 213 16.27 -2.47 -20.00
CA TRP A 213 16.90 -3.77 -19.72
C TRP A 213 18.42 -3.78 -19.89
N TYR A 214 18.95 -2.66 -20.35
CA TYR A 214 20.35 -2.45 -20.62
C TYR A 214 20.56 -0.95 -20.61
N SER A 215 21.63 -0.47 -19.96
CA SER A 215 22.05 0.91 -20.06
C SER A 215 23.57 1.02 -20.28
N GLY A 216 23.98 1.92 -21.16
CA GLY A 216 25.38 2.30 -21.32
C GLY A 216 25.69 3.60 -20.60
N ASN A 217 26.78 3.64 -19.81
CA ASN A 217 27.35 4.89 -19.26
C ASN A 217 26.35 5.79 -18.49
N LEU A 218 25.49 5.20 -17.66
CA LEU A 218 24.56 5.93 -16.77
C LEU A 218 23.45 6.68 -17.50
N VAL A 219 23.19 6.33 -18.76
CA VAL A 219 22.20 6.96 -19.63
C VAL A 219 21.26 5.90 -20.18
N ALA A 220 19.98 6.25 -20.29
CA ALA A 220 18.99 5.42 -20.93
C ALA A 220 19.22 5.36 -22.45
N ASP A 221 19.54 4.19 -22.99
CA ASP A 221 19.88 4.00 -24.41
C ASP A 221 18.89 3.11 -25.18
N ARG A 222 18.23 2.17 -24.50
CA ARG A 222 17.22 1.29 -25.10
C ARG A 222 15.96 1.21 -24.23
N ILE A 223 14.87 1.74 -24.77
CA ILE A 223 13.53 1.69 -24.15
C ILE A 223 12.69 0.61 -24.82
N ASP A 224 12.20 -0.32 -24.00
CA ASP A 224 11.24 -1.34 -24.37
C ASP A 224 9.88 -1.03 -23.74
N ASN A 225 8.80 -1.33 -24.46
CA ASN A 225 7.44 -1.12 -23.97
C ASN A 225 7.23 0.33 -23.50
N PRO A 226 7.41 1.33 -24.37
CA PRO A 226 7.19 2.73 -24.02
C PRO A 226 5.76 2.95 -23.49
N PHE A 227 5.60 3.88 -22.56
CA PHE A 227 4.30 4.21 -21.97
C PHE A 227 3.53 5.18 -22.84
N ALA A 228 2.26 4.89 -23.11
CA ALA A 228 1.33 5.85 -23.70
C ALA A 228 0.34 6.32 -22.62
N GLY A 229 0.38 7.59 -22.25
CA GLY A 229 -0.50 8.14 -21.22
C GLY A 229 0.11 9.28 -20.42
N GLN A 230 -0.33 9.42 -19.18
CA GLN A 230 0.15 10.41 -18.22
C GLN A 230 0.74 9.72 -17.00
N ILE A 231 1.80 10.29 -16.44
CA ILE A 231 2.39 9.88 -15.16
C ILE A 231 2.53 11.13 -14.32
N ASP A 232 2.21 10.99 -13.05
CA ASP A 232 2.23 12.03 -12.02
C ASP A 232 2.82 11.45 -10.74
N GLU A 233 3.30 12.33 -9.86
CA GLU A 233 3.42 12.01 -8.44
C GLU A 233 4.21 10.71 -8.15
N VAL A 234 5.48 10.67 -8.57
CA VAL A 234 6.41 9.54 -8.40
C VAL A 234 7.20 9.71 -7.11
N ALA A 235 6.92 8.87 -6.11
CA ALA A 235 7.58 8.90 -4.81
C ALA A 235 8.28 7.58 -4.46
N ILE A 236 9.49 7.68 -3.92
CA ILE A 236 10.27 6.55 -3.42
C ILE A 236 10.57 6.76 -1.94
N PHE A 237 10.40 5.72 -1.14
CA PHE A 237 10.63 5.71 0.30
C PHE A 237 11.62 4.61 0.68
N ASN A 238 12.47 4.86 1.68
CA ASN A 238 13.34 3.84 2.30
C ASN A 238 12.65 3.08 3.46
N SER A 239 11.33 3.19 3.54
CA SER A 239 10.47 2.50 4.50
C SER A 239 9.38 1.72 3.78
N VAL A 240 8.92 0.63 4.40
CA VAL A 240 7.70 -0.07 3.99
C VAL A 240 6.51 0.73 4.52
N LEU A 241 5.78 1.41 3.64
CA LEU A 241 4.52 2.06 4.03
C LEU A 241 3.50 1.00 4.44
N SER A 242 2.74 1.28 5.49
CA SER A 242 1.64 0.41 5.92
C SER A 242 0.46 0.47 4.92
N PRO A 243 -0.41 -0.57 4.89
CA PRO A 243 -1.64 -0.53 4.08
C PRO A 243 -2.48 0.73 4.32
N THR A 244 -2.54 1.20 5.57
CA THR A 244 -3.23 2.45 5.92
C THR A 244 -2.59 3.67 5.28
N GLN A 245 -1.26 3.79 5.30
CA GLN A 245 -0.56 4.90 4.65
C GLN A 245 -0.78 4.89 3.14
N ILE A 246 -0.76 3.71 2.52
CA ILE A 246 -1.01 3.53 1.09
C ILE A 246 -2.45 3.90 0.72
N GLN A 247 -3.43 3.49 1.54
CA GLN A 247 -4.82 3.91 1.36
C GLN A 247 -4.97 5.44 1.49
N MET A 248 -4.28 6.05 2.46
CA MET A 248 -4.29 7.51 2.63
C MET A 248 -3.73 8.26 1.41
N LEU A 249 -2.70 7.72 0.74
CA LEU A 249 -2.21 8.30 -0.52
C LEU A 249 -3.32 8.31 -1.58
N TYR A 250 -4.01 7.18 -1.77
CA TYR A 250 -5.12 7.10 -2.72
C TYR A 250 -6.27 8.05 -2.38
N ASP A 251 -6.70 8.05 -1.12
CA ASP A 251 -7.86 8.82 -0.68
C ASP A 251 -7.64 10.32 -0.79
N THR A 252 -6.44 10.77 -0.44
CA THR A 252 -6.10 12.20 -0.46
C THR A 252 -6.10 12.75 -1.87
N ALA A 253 -5.45 12.06 -2.83
CA ALA A 253 -5.37 12.53 -4.22
C ALA A 253 -6.73 12.50 -4.94
N THR A 254 -7.56 11.48 -4.67
CA THR A 254 -8.85 11.30 -5.35
C THR A 254 -10.01 12.02 -4.66
N GLY A 255 -9.79 12.52 -3.44
CA GLY A 255 -10.83 13.09 -2.60
C GLY A 255 -11.88 12.07 -2.18
N THR A 256 -11.57 10.76 -2.20
CA THR A 256 -12.46 9.76 -1.60
C THR A 256 -12.49 9.96 -0.08
N PRO A 257 -13.66 9.81 0.58
CA PRO A 257 -13.73 9.89 2.02
C PRO A 257 -12.75 8.89 2.65
N GLN A 258 -11.89 9.38 3.53
CA GLN A 258 -10.91 8.57 4.23
C GLN A 258 -11.64 7.64 5.21
N ASN A 259 -11.68 6.34 4.92
CA ASN A 259 -12.39 5.36 5.76
C ASN A 259 -11.73 5.21 7.14
N THR A 260 -12.36 5.70 8.20
CA THR A 260 -11.97 5.58 9.62
C THR A 260 -12.20 4.14 10.10
N PRO A 261 -11.20 3.44 10.66
CA PRO A 261 -11.41 2.06 11.09
C PRO A 261 -12.39 1.99 12.27
N PRO A 262 -13.04 0.84 12.47
CA PRO A 262 -13.91 0.64 13.61
C PRO A 262 -13.15 0.74 14.93
N VAL A 263 -13.88 1.03 16.00
CA VAL A 263 -13.42 0.97 17.38
C VAL A 263 -14.21 -0.15 18.06
N ALA A 264 -13.53 -1.27 18.33
CA ALA A 264 -14.09 -2.41 19.03
C ALA A 264 -13.87 -2.27 20.55
N VAL A 265 -14.91 -2.48 21.35
CA VAL A 265 -14.90 -2.28 22.79
C VAL A 265 -15.11 -3.62 23.50
N ASP A 266 -14.19 -3.97 24.40
CA ASP A 266 -14.27 -5.23 25.16
C ASP A 266 -15.65 -5.47 25.81
N ASP A 267 -16.09 -6.72 25.73
CA ASP A 267 -17.34 -7.20 26.30
C ASP A 267 -17.13 -7.97 27.60
N ASN A 268 -18.22 -8.03 28.36
CA ASN A 268 -18.34 -8.92 29.51
C ASN A 268 -19.66 -9.70 29.44
N ALA A 269 -19.59 -10.97 29.80
CA ALA A 269 -20.74 -11.80 30.13
C ALA A 269 -20.44 -12.56 31.43
N SER A 270 -21.45 -13.24 31.97
CA SER A 270 -21.27 -14.14 33.10
C SER A 270 -22.28 -15.27 32.98
N THR A 271 -21.89 -16.46 33.38
CA THR A 271 -22.77 -17.64 33.38
C THR A 271 -22.45 -18.51 34.59
N ALA A 272 -23.36 -19.41 34.94
CA ALA A 272 -23.04 -20.46 35.90
C ALA A 272 -22.05 -21.45 35.26
N GLU A 273 -21.31 -22.18 36.09
CA GLU A 273 -20.44 -23.26 35.59
C GLU A 273 -21.24 -24.24 34.71
N ASP A 274 -20.57 -24.78 33.70
CA ASP A 274 -21.13 -25.71 32.72
C ASP A 274 -22.42 -25.21 32.00
N THR A 275 -22.67 -23.90 32.00
CA THR A 275 -23.88 -23.30 31.42
C THR A 275 -23.56 -22.49 30.16
N LEU A 276 -24.22 -22.84 29.06
CA LEU A 276 -24.09 -22.21 27.75
C LEU A 276 -24.50 -20.73 27.75
N VAL A 277 -23.69 -19.86 27.13
CA VAL A 277 -24.05 -18.47 26.79
C VAL A 277 -24.46 -18.42 25.32
N THR A 278 -25.58 -17.78 24.97
CA THR A 278 -26.16 -17.87 23.61
C THR A 278 -26.44 -16.56 22.87
N THR A 279 -26.36 -15.39 23.51
CA THR A 279 -26.94 -14.15 22.93
C THR A 279 -26.21 -12.84 23.23
N ALA A 280 -24.96 -12.86 23.70
CA ALA A 280 -24.19 -11.63 23.83
C ALA A 280 -23.79 -11.13 22.42
N ASN A 281 -24.40 -10.04 21.95
CA ASN A 281 -23.99 -9.37 20.72
C ASN A 281 -22.86 -8.39 21.06
N VAL A 282 -21.67 -8.68 20.55
CA VAL A 282 -20.45 -7.91 20.82
C VAL A 282 -20.43 -6.57 20.07
N LEU A 283 -21.28 -6.39 19.05
CA LEU A 283 -21.29 -5.16 18.25
C LEU A 283 -22.05 -3.99 18.90
N LEU A 284 -22.67 -4.18 20.07
CA LEU A 284 -23.58 -3.17 20.65
C LEU A 284 -22.85 -1.94 21.23
N ASN A 285 -21.60 -2.10 21.62
CA ASN A 285 -20.70 -1.09 22.17
C ASN A 285 -19.57 -0.72 21.20
N ASP A 286 -19.53 -1.34 20.03
CA ASP A 286 -18.59 -1.03 18.96
C ASP A 286 -19.09 0.18 18.16
N SER A 287 -18.17 0.92 17.56
CA SER A 287 -18.51 2.14 16.82
C SER A 287 -17.60 2.36 15.63
N ASP A 288 -18.10 3.12 14.67
CA ASP A 288 -17.36 3.53 13.49
C ASP A 288 -17.37 5.05 13.37
N GLY A 289 -16.24 5.64 12.97
CA GLY A 289 -16.08 7.09 12.85
C GLY A 289 -16.87 7.70 11.70
N ASP A 290 -17.12 6.91 10.65
CA ASP A 290 -17.80 7.32 9.43
C ASP A 290 -19.27 6.91 9.42
N GLY A 291 -19.66 6.06 10.37
CA GLY A 291 -21.02 5.55 10.53
C GLY A 291 -21.28 4.28 9.72
N ASP A 292 -20.23 3.57 9.33
CA ASP A 292 -20.34 2.32 8.59
C ASP A 292 -20.99 1.19 9.41
N THR A 293 -21.58 0.23 8.69
CA THR A 293 -22.21 -0.92 9.33
C THR A 293 -21.16 -1.95 9.70
N LEU A 294 -21.00 -2.15 11.01
CA LEU A 294 -20.04 -3.11 11.55
C LEU A 294 -20.52 -4.55 11.48
N PHE A 295 -19.59 -5.47 11.24
CA PHE A 295 -19.81 -6.90 11.37
C PHE A 295 -18.60 -7.60 11.98
N VAL A 296 -18.84 -8.72 12.65
CA VAL A 296 -17.76 -9.56 13.18
C VAL A 296 -17.18 -10.42 12.05
N SER A 297 -15.92 -10.20 11.70
CA SER A 297 -15.20 -10.99 10.69
C SER A 297 -14.70 -12.32 11.24
N GLY A 298 -14.57 -12.48 12.56
CA GLY A 298 -14.17 -13.74 13.17
C GLY A 298 -14.21 -13.74 14.69
N PHE A 299 -14.29 -14.95 15.27
CA PHE A 299 -14.08 -15.22 16.69
C PHE A 299 -12.98 -16.27 16.83
N ASP A 300 -12.22 -16.23 17.92
CA ASP A 300 -11.42 -17.38 18.34
C ASP A 300 -12.34 -18.56 18.62
N ALA A 301 -12.13 -19.68 17.92
CA ALA A 301 -12.96 -20.89 18.12
C ALA A 301 -12.78 -21.56 19.49
N VAL A 302 -11.65 -21.29 20.16
CA VAL A 302 -11.30 -21.84 21.48
C VAL A 302 -10.85 -20.71 22.38
N SER A 303 -11.50 -20.60 23.53
CA SER A 303 -11.18 -19.63 24.58
C SER A 303 -9.90 -19.96 25.35
N SER A 304 -9.43 -19.00 26.15
CA SER A 304 -8.18 -19.09 26.89
C SER A 304 -8.12 -20.24 27.90
N GLN A 305 -9.27 -20.69 28.41
CA GLN A 305 -9.38 -21.79 29.37
C GLN A 305 -9.98 -23.06 28.76
N GLY A 306 -10.09 -23.12 27.43
CA GLY A 306 -10.46 -24.34 26.70
C GLY A 306 -11.96 -24.55 26.49
N GLY A 307 -12.80 -23.55 26.78
CA GLY A 307 -14.20 -23.52 26.32
C GLY A 307 -14.29 -23.28 24.80
N THR A 308 -15.41 -23.68 24.20
CA THR A 308 -15.66 -23.55 22.75
C THR A 308 -16.51 -22.31 22.44
N VAL A 309 -16.17 -21.61 21.36
CA VAL A 309 -16.91 -20.44 20.87
C VAL A 309 -17.39 -20.72 19.46
N VAL A 310 -18.67 -20.50 19.20
CA VAL A 310 -19.28 -20.68 17.89
C VAL A 310 -19.98 -19.38 17.48
N SER A 311 -19.56 -18.80 16.36
CA SER A 311 -20.21 -17.63 15.78
C SER A 311 -21.61 -17.97 15.26
N ASN A 312 -22.58 -17.09 15.51
CA ASN A 312 -23.91 -17.17 14.89
C ASN A 312 -24.01 -16.33 13.59
N GLY A 313 -22.92 -15.67 13.17
CA GLY A 313 -22.84 -14.92 11.92
C GLY A 313 -23.49 -13.52 11.92
N ASN A 314 -23.92 -13.03 13.08
CA ASN A 314 -24.62 -11.74 13.24
C ASN A 314 -24.09 -10.90 14.42
N GLY A 315 -22.84 -11.11 14.81
CA GLY A 315 -22.24 -10.49 15.99
C GLY A 315 -22.55 -11.20 17.31
N THR A 316 -23.45 -12.18 17.33
CA THR A 316 -23.65 -13.04 18.51
C THR A 316 -22.81 -14.32 18.44
N PHE A 317 -22.53 -14.89 19.60
CA PHE A 317 -21.80 -16.15 19.75
C PHE A 317 -22.49 -17.10 20.73
N ASN A 318 -22.18 -18.39 20.59
CA ASN A 318 -22.44 -19.41 21.61
C ASN A 318 -21.12 -19.77 22.30
N TYR A 319 -21.05 -19.65 23.62
CA TYR A 319 -19.89 -20.07 24.41
C TYR A 319 -20.25 -21.23 25.34
N THR A 320 -19.52 -22.33 25.21
CA THR A 320 -19.62 -23.50 26.11
C THR A 320 -18.36 -23.56 26.98
N PRO A 321 -18.48 -23.38 28.31
CA PRO A 321 -17.34 -23.50 29.22
C PRO A 321 -16.64 -24.87 29.12
N ALA A 322 -15.36 -24.91 29.46
CA ALA A 322 -14.69 -26.20 29.69
C ALA A 322 -15.35 -26.94 30.87
N LEU A 323 -15.50 -28.26 30.75
CA LEU A 323 -16.20 -29.07 31.76
C LEU A 323 -15.58 -28.90 33.16
N ASN A 324 -16.42 -28.59 34.15
CA ASN A 324 -16.04 -28.36 35.55
C ASN A 324 -15.09 -27.15 35.75
N PHE A 325 -15.00 -26.24 34.78
CA PHE A 325 -14.23 -25.02 34.93
C PHE A 325 -15.03 -23.97 35.71
N ASN A 326 -14.41 -23.43 36.76
CA ASN A 326 -14.91 -22.31 37.53
C ASN A 326 -13.82 -21.24 37.60
N GLY A 327 -14.14 -20.03 37.13
CA GLY A 327 -13.20 -18.93 37.03
C GLY A 327 -13.52 -18.04 35.84
N SER A 328 -12.66 -17.06 35.59
CA SER A 328 -12.79 -16.17 34.43
C SER A 328 -12.13 -16.78 33.20
N ASP A 329 -12.82 -16.69 32.07
CA ASP A 329 -12.32 -17.07 30.75
C ASP A 329 -12.39 -15.89 29.78
N SER A 330 -11.71 -16.00 28.64
CA SER A 330 -11.67 -14.96 27.62
C SER A 330 -11.41 -15.50 26.23
N PHE A 331 -11.92 -14.81 25.22
CA PHE A 331 -11.61 -15.03 23.81
C PHE A 331 -11.69 -13.70 23.05
N THR A 332 -11.09 -13.61 21.86
CA THR A 332 -11.15 -12.39 21.03
C THR A 332 -12.07 -12.53 19.83
N TYR A 333 -12.49 -11.38 19.31
CA TYR A 333 -13.21 -11.24 18.05
C TYR A 333 -12.66 -10.06 17.24
N ASP A 334 -12.77 -10.16 15.93
CA ASP A 334 -12.40 -9.11 14.98
C ASP A 334 -13.65 -8.45 14.41
N VAL A 335 -13.67 -7.12 14.40
CA VAL A 335 -14.70 -6.28 13.79
C VAL A 335 -14.18 -5.72 12.48
N SER A 336 -15.04 -5.64 11.48
CA SER A 336 -14.77 -4.93 10.23
C SER A 336 -15.90 -3.98 9.89
N ASP A 337 -15.54 -2.86 9.27
CA ASP A 337 -16.45 -1.88 8.67
C ASP A 337 -16.87 -2.24 7.23
N GLY A 338 -16.25 -3.26 6.62
CA GLY A 338 -16.47 -3.64 5.21
C GLY A 338 -15.78 -2.74 4.18
N ASN A 339 -15.11 -1.68 4.62
CA ASN A 339 -14.39 -0.69 3.83
C ASN A 339 -12.86 -0.73 4.11
N GLY A 340 -12.38 -1.84 4.66
CA GLY A 340 -10.96 -2.13 4.86
C GLY A 340 -10.41 -1.76 6.24
N GLY A 341 -11.21 -1.19 7.12
CA GLY A 341 -10.86 -1.01 8.52
C GLY A 341 -11.26 -2.22 9.36
N THR A 342 -10.40 -2.55 10.32
CA THR A 342 -10.65 -3.61 11.31
C THR A 342 -10.12 -3.23 12.69
N ASP A 343 -10.72 -3.78 13.73
CA ASP A 343 -10.24 -3.70 15.12
C ASP A 343 -10.57 -5.01 15.86
N THR A 344 -9.86 -5.28 16.96
CA THR A 344 -9.99 -6.52 17.74
C THR A 344 -10.34 -6.22 19.19
N ALA A 345 -11.37 -6.87 19.72
CA ALA A 345 -11.77 -6.75 21.11
C ALA A 345 -11.86 -8.11 21.83
N THR A 346 -11.93 -8.07 23.16
CA THR A 346 -11.97 -9.25 24.03
C THR A 346 -13.33 -9.41 24.68
N VAL A 347 -13.87 -10.62 24.65
CA VAL A 347 -14.99 -11.02 25.50
C VAL A 347 -14.43 -11.68 26.76
N THR A 348 -14.84 -11.21 27.94
CA THR A 348 -14.56 -11.86 29.23
C THR A 348 -15.82 -12.50 29.79
N ILE A 349 -15.71 -13.76 30.24
CA ILE A 349 -16.81 -14.53 30.85
C ILE A 349 -16.42 -14.94 32.28
#